data_AF-A0A9P4WEB9-F1
#
_entry.id   AF-A0A9P4WEB9-F1
#
_cell.length_a   1.000
_cell.length_b   1.000
_cell.length_c   1.000
_cell.angle_alpha   90.00
_cell.angle_beta   90.00
_cell.angle_gamma   90.00
#
_symmetry.space_group_name_H-M   'P 1'
#
loop_
_entity.id
_entity.type
_entity.pdbx_description
1 polymer ?
#
loop_
_entity_poly.entity_id
_entity_poly.type
_entity_poly.pdbx_seq_one_letter_code
_entity_poly.pdbx_strand_id
1 'polypeptide(L)'
;MGPILLIIGAIVISPILTYYITSSLFFRTANSKAANKHPPTIPYLVPELFKEYGTFAPFKVRSALQSYVVLRDPIHISRVLDAPDHLTTLGLKAEVAGKLYGLQVPPVALDEGKERIIFHDFEEDMGLSAATENYISVLSANMHDKMFQYDTWTRIEDLWSFLQLVLLRCTLETLFGPALLKRYPRMVRDYLNFDAVIEGFLHGLKDWTAKDWTAAANDDNRNATEAVGIRAVRGHLEAFPPDSMSRPAEVLSIIHTTNSTLHPQTFWTALETLRKSHLTRNLTSLIRQNFSPITHKYDIPALTEEPLVQSLQTEVHRLRTATCTVRINKTAGFPLDKHWSLRNGDMVTMFSHNLSLDRKAWKKAQPEALGRPLEEFWAERFLVADRKTRSGASNQKCDVGVLGDLITRLTKNDGYPGVKFLDALRMATIAVLFAEFEIQLCDEDEVDAAIPPLGEDAFGTMKPVGKVAVRIRKRRT
;
A
#
# COMPACT_ATOMS: atom_id res chain seq x y z
N MET A 1 37.56 44.13 5.64
CA MET A 1 37.83 43.06 4.64
C MET A 1 38.27 41.74 5.30
N GLY A 2 39.30 41.72 6.15
CA GLY A 2 39.79 40.49 6.81
C GLY A 2 38.77 39.62 7.58
N PRO A 3 37.91 40.17 8.46
CA PRO A 3 36.96 39.35 9.22
C PRO A 3 35.83 38.77 8.36
N ILE A 4 35.43 39.46 7.28
CA ILE A 4 34.39 38.99 6.36
C ILE A 4 34.91 37.81 5.52
N LEU A 5 36.16 37.87 5.05
CA LEU A 5 36.82 36.76 4.35
C LEU A 5 36.99 35.51 5.24
N LEU A 6 37.26 35.69 6.54
CA LEU A 6 37.35 34.58 7.50
C LEU A 6 35.99 33.93 7.76
N ILE A 7 34.91 34.72 7.86
CA ILE A 7 33.55 34.19 8.03
C ILE A 7 33.11 33.43 6.77
N ILE A 8 33.34 34.00 5.58
CA ILE A 8 33.03 33.32 4.31
C ILE A 8 33.87 32.04 4.18
N GLY A 9 35.15 32.09 4.52
CA GLY A 9 36.03 30.92 4.55
C GLY A 9 35.51 29.83 5.50
N ALA A 10 35.10 30.18 6.71
CA ALA A 10 34.54 29.23 7.68
C ALA A 10 33.22 28.60 7.19
N ILE A 11 32.34 29.39 6.57
CA ILE A 11 31.06 28.92 6.02
C ILE A 11 31.29 27.93 4.86
N VAL A 12 32.33 28.11 4.04
CA VAL A 12 32.63 27.21 2.91
C VAL A 12 33.44 26.00 3.35
N ILE A 13 34.44 26.18 4.22
CA ILE A 13 35.36 25.11 4.64
C ILE A 13 34.68 24.17 5.63
N SER A 14 33.84 24.67 6.54
CA SER A 14 33.22 23.82 7.58
C SER A 14 32.38 22.70 6.98
N PRO A 15 31.45 22.92 6.03
CA PRO A 15 30.66 21.84 5.43
C PRO A 15 31.52 20.82 4.68
N ILE A 16 32.55 21.28 3.97
CA ILE A 16 33.48 20.41 3.24
C ILE A 16 34.27 19.52 4.21
N LEU A 17 34.80 20.10 5.28
CA LEU A 17 35.55 19.35 6.30
C LEU A 17 34.64 18.37 7.05
N THR A 18 33.42 18.80 7.41
CA THR A 18 32.41 17.93 8.02
C THR A 18 32.07 16.76 7.11
N TYR A 19 31.89 16.99 5.80
CA TYR A 19 31.66 15.93 4.82
C TYR A 19 32.82 14.93 4.80
N TYR A 20 34.07 15.38 4.61
CA TYR A 20 35.22 14.46 4.55
C TYR A 20 35.45 13.67 5.85
N ILE A 21 35.30 14.31 7.00
CA ILE A 21 35.44 13.64 8.31
C ILE A 21 34.34 12.57 8.47
N THR A 22 33.09 12.91 8.17
CA THR A 22 31.98 11.97 8.31
C THR A 22 32.05 10.84 7.28
N SER A 23 32.48 11.10 6.05
CA SER A 23 32.73 10.06 5.03
C SER A 23 33.83 9.11 5.47
N SER A 24 34.94 9.64 6.00
CA SER A 24 36.03 8.81 6.52
C SER A 24 35.56 7.90 7.67
N LEU A 25 34.78 8.44 8.61
CA LEU A 25 34.19 7.67 9.70
C LEU A 25 33.22 6.59 9.20
N PHE A 26 32.40 6.92 8.18
CA PHE A 26 31.50 5.98 7.52
C PHE A 26 32.29 4.79 6.96
N PHE A 27 33.25 5.04 6.07
CA PHE A 27 34.03 3.97 5.42
C PHE A 27 34.87 3.17 6.41
N ARG A 28 35.44 3.81 7.45
CA ARG A 28 36.15 3.11 8.51
C ARG A 28 35.25 2.12 9.25
N THR A 29 34.00 2.50 9.49
CA THR A 29 33.03 1.69 10.21
C THR A 29 32.47 0.57 9.32
N ALA A 30 32.11 0.91 8.08
CA ALA A 30 31.67 -0.02 7.05
C ALA A 30 32.70 -1.15 6.81
N ASN A 31 33.96 -0.78 6.63
CA ASN A 31 35.05 -1.72 6.29
C ASN A 31 35.70 -2.40 7.51
N SER A 32 35.33 -2.03 8.74
CA SER A 32 35.85 -2.69 9.94
C SER A 32 35.50 -4.18 9.95
N LYS A 33 36.33 -5.03 10.58
CA LYS A 33 36.05 -6.47 10.75
C LYS A 33 35.49 -6.83 12.14
N ALA A 34 35.24 -5.84 12.99
CA ALA A 34 34.65 -6.09 14.31
C ALA A 34 33.26 -6.74 14.20
N ALA A 35 32.92 -7.61 15.14
CA ALA A 35 31.58 -8.16 15.28
C ALA A 35 30.65 -7.16 16.01
N ASN A 36 29.33 -7.31 15.82
CA ASN A 36 28.30 -6.49 16.50
C ASN A 36 28.47 -4.97 16.31
N LYS A 37 28.88 -4.55 15.12
CA LYS A 37 28.97 -3.14 14.75
C LYS A 37 27.59 -2.54 14.56
N HIS A 38 27.51 -1.23 14.70
CA HIS A 38 26.29 -0.48 14.42
C HIS A 38 26.33 0.13 13.03
N PRO A 39 25.20 0.15 12.30
CA PRO A 39 25.13 0.74 10.97
C PRO A 39 25.77 2.15 10.93
N PRO A 40 26.72 2.40 10.02
CA PRO A 40 27.43 3.67 9.95
C PRO A 40 26.49 4.80 9.52
N THR A 41 26.70 6.01 10.04
CA THR A 41 25.88 7.17 9.67
C THR A 41 26.44 7.83 8.41
N ILE A 42 25.62 8.01 7.39
CA ILE A 42 26.04 8.69 6.15
C ILE A 42 26.40 10.16 6.45
N PRO A 43 27.36 10.73 5.70
CA PRO A 43 27.70 12.15 5.78
C PRO A 43 26.48 13.04 5.56
N TYR A 44 26.38 14.10 6.34
CA TYR A 44 25.38 15.14 6.08
C TYR A 44 25.74 15.92 4.81
N LEU A 45 24.71 16.55 4.23
CA LEU A 45 24.75 17.71 3.32
C LEU A 45 24.53 17.53 1.81
N VAL A 46 24.17 16.35 1.28
CA VAL A 46 23.78 16.28 -0.15
C VAL A 46 22.67 15.22 -0.38
N PRO A 47 21.44 15.64 -0.74
CA PRO A 47 20.31 14.74 -1.01
C PRO A 47 20.57 13.66 -2.08
N GLU A 48 21.52 13.89 -3.00
CA GLU A 48 21.84 12.94 -4.08
C GLU A 48 22.71 11.74 -3.64
N LEU A 49 23.26 11.74 -2.41
CA LEU A 49 24.21 10.72 -1.94
C LEU A 49 23.58 9.36 -1.58
N PHE A 50 22.26 9.25 -1.51
CA PHE A 50 21.59 7.96 -1.25
C PHE A 50 21.94 6.89 -2.29
N LYS A 51 22.24 7.30 -3.53
CA LYS A 51 22.69 6.40 -4.60
C LYS A 51 24.14 5.92 -4.37
N GLU A 52 25.01 6.79 -3.87
CA GLU A 52 26.44 6.51 -3.67
C GLU A 52 26.70 5.54 -2.50
N TYR A 53 25.99 5.72 -1.39
CA TYR A 53 26.14 4.87 -0.19
C TYR A 53 25.24 3.63 -0.20
N GLY A 54 24.36 3.52 -1.21
CA GLY A 54 23.34 2.47 -1.30
C GLY A 54 23.87 1.04 -1.30
N THR A 55 25.10 0.84 -1.75
CA THR A 55 25.79 -0.47 -1.80
C THR A 55 26.34 -0.92 -0.44
N PHE A 56 26.35 -0.03 0.55
CA PHE A 56 26.90 -0.27 1.90
C PHE A 56 25.81 -0.47 2.96
N ALA A 57 24.56 -0.75 2.56
CA ALA A 57 23.48 -1.07 3.50
C ALA A 57 23.85 -2.28 4.38
N PRO A 58 23.51 -2.26 5.69
CA PRO A 58 22.69 -1.26 6.37
C PRO A 58 23.48 0.01 6.72
N PHE A 59 22.83 1.17 6.61
CA PHE A 59 23.40 2.46 7.01
C PHE A 59 22.38 3.32 7.72
N LYS A 60 22.86 4.29 8.51
CA LYS A 60 22.05 5.24 9.26
C LYS A 60 22.00 6.59 8.55
N VAL A 61 20.81 7.14 8.43
CA VAL A 61 20.52 8.47 7.89
C VAL A 61 20.02 9.33 9.02
N ARG A 62 20.48 10.57 9.10
CA ARG A 62 19.94 11.56 10.03
C ARG A 62 19.26 12.66 9.22
N SER A 63 17.98 12.86 9.49
CA SER A 63 17.17 13.92 8.90
C SER A 63 16.52 14.71 10.03
N ALA A 64 16.82 16.01 10.10
CA ALA A 64 16.43 16.88 11.20
C ALA A 64 16.75 16.28 12.59
N LEU A 65 15.75 16.12 13.46
CA LEU A 65 15.89 15.58 14.82
C LEU A 65 15.78 14.04 14.87
N GLN A 66 15.51 13.38 13.74
CA GLN A 66 15.29 11.95 13.68
C GLN A 66 16.41 11.23 12.93
N SER A 67 16.59 9.95 13.27
CA SER A 67 17.60 9.10 12.65
C SER A 67 17.03 7.75 12.31
N TYR A 68 17.26 7.29 11.08
CA TYR A 68 16.69 6.09 10.51
C TYR A 68 17.81 5.15 10.07
N VAL A 69 17.67 3.86 10.35
CA VAL A 69 18.54 2.81 9.83
C VAL A 69 17.87 2.24 8.58
N VAL A 70 18.47 2.47 7.42
CA VAL A 70 17.96 1.96 6.14
C VAL A 70 18.47 0.54 5.93
N LEU A 71 17.55 -0.41 5.77
CA LEU A 71 17.86 -1.78 5.37
C LEU A 71 17.54 -1.98 3.89
N ARG A 72 18.42 -2.72 3.21
CA ARG A 72 18.24 -3.13 1.81
C ARG A 72 18.50 -4.61 1.58
N ASP A 73 19.26 -5.26 2.47
CA ASP A 73 19.51 -6.70 2.37
C ASP A 73 18.23 -7.49 2.73
N PRO A 74 17.75 -8.40 1.86
CA PRO A 74 16.57 -9.21 2.13
C PRO A 74 16.65 -10.00 3.45
N ILE A 75 17.83 -10.46 3.85
CA ILE A 75 18.04 -11.23 5.09
C ILE A 75 17.83 -10.33 6.30
N HIS A 76 18.35 -9.10 6.29
CA HIS A 76 18.14 -8.15 7.37
C HIS A 76 16.67 -7.75 7.48
N ILE A 77 16.01 -7.53 6.33
CA ILE A 77 14.61 -7.15 6.27
C ILE A 77 13.71 -8.27 6.80
N SER A 78 13.87 -9.51 6.32
CA SER A 78 13.13 -10.68 6.85
C SER A 78 13.32 -10.80 8.35
N ARG A 79 14.57 -10.75 8.84
CA ARG A 79 14.85 -10.86 10.27
C ARG A 79 14.15 -9.80 11.12
N VAL A 80 14.03 -8.57 10.60
CA VAL A 80 13.29 -7.50 11.29
C VAL A 80 11.80 -7.75 11.29
N LEU A 81 11.24 -8.20 10.16
CA LEU A 81 9.81 -8.48 10.05
C LEU A 81 9.38 -9.74 10.82
N ASP A 82 10.31 -10.68 11.04
CA ASP A 82 10.10 -11.94 11.77
C ASP A 82 10.34 -11.82 13.29
N ALA A 83 10.62 -10.63 13.79
CA ALA A 83 10.93 -10.36 15.20
C ALA A 83 10.00 -9.30 15.86
N PRO A 84 8.67 -9.50 15.83
CA PRO A 84 7.71 -8.53 16.37
C PRO A 84 7.93 -8.21 17.86
N ASP A 85 8.35 -9.19 18.66
CA ASP A 85 8.64 -9.05 20.10
C ASP A 85 9.83 -8.11 20.39
N HIS A 86 10.65 -7.81 19.37
CA HIS A 86 11.80 -6.94 19.48
C HIS A 86 11.62 -5.62 18.71
N LEU A 87 10.83 -5.65 17.65
CA LEU A 87 10.66 -4.55 16.70
C LEU A 87 9.18 -4.25 16.50
N THR A 88 8.75 -3.12 17.06
CA THR A 88 7.33 -2.73 17.05
C THR A 88 7.05 -1.57 16.09
N THR A 89 5.81 -1.49 15.61
CA THR A 89 5.26 -0.33 14.89
C THR A 89 4.47 0.62 15.79
N LEU A 90 4.15 0.17 16.99
CA LEU A 90 3.04 0.69 17.79
C LEU A 90 3.21 2.18 18.13
N GLY A 91 4.37 2.56 18.65
CA GLY A 91 4.65 3.95 19.00
C GLY A 91 4.58 4.89 17.80
N LEU A 92 5.01 4.44 16.63
CA LEU A 92 4.95 5.22 15.40
C LEU A 92 3.51 5.32 14.88
N LYS A 93 2.77 4.20 14.84
CA LYS A 93 1.36 4.19 14.42
C LYS A 93 0.52 5.11 15.31
N ALA A 94 0.70 5.07 16.63
CA ALA A 94 0.01 5.95 17.56
C ALA A 94 0.38 7.44 17.35
N GLU A 95 1.65 7.75 17.14
CA GLU A 95 2.10 9.12 16.84
C GLU A 95 1.50 9.63 15.52
N VAL A 96 1.56 8.82 14.46
CA VAL A 96 1.02 9.14 13.14
C VAL A 96 -0.50 9.29 13.23
N ALA A 97 -1.21 8.39 13.89
CA ALA A 97 -2.66 8.48 14.04
C ALA A 97 -3.10 9.68 14.87
N GLY A 98 -2.36 10.01 15.94
CA GLY A 98 -2.58 11.21 16.73
C GLY A 98 -2.36 12.50 15.95
N LYS A 99 -1.31 12.55 15.11
CA LYS A 99 -1.00 13.71 14.27
C LYS A 99 -1.93 13.87 13.07
N LEU A 100 -2.24 12.79 12.36
CA LEU A 100 -3.02 12.82 11.13
C LEU A 100 -4.53 12.90 11.39
N TYR A 101 -5.02 12.11 12.35
CA TYR A 101 -6.45 11.95 12.57
C TYR A 101 -6.95 12.60 13.86
N GLY A 102 -6.03 13.06 14.73
CA GLY A 102 -6.38 13.50 16.08
C GLY A 102 -6.73 12.35 17.03
N LEU A 103 -6.35 11.11 16.69
CA LEU A 103 -6.66 9.93 17.47
C LEU A 103 -5.86 9.92 18.79
N GLN A 104 -6.54 10.01 19.93
CA GLN A 104 -5.92 9.77 21.22
C GLN A 104 -5.95 8.27 21.52
N VAL A 105 -4.84 7.57 21.22
CA VAL A 105 -4.67 6.17 21.60
C VAL A 105 -4.38 6.13 23.11
N PRO A 106 -5.23 5.51 23.95
CA PRO A 106 -4.99 5.44 25.39
C PRO A 106 -3.69 4.68 25.71
N PRO A 107 -2.89 5.08 26.70
CA PRO A 107 -1.67 4.36 27.09
C PRO A 107 -1.91 2.88 27.47
N VAL A 108 -3.11 2.57 27.97
CA VAL A 108 -3.54 1.21 28.37
C VAL A 108 -3.86 0.30 27.17
N ALA A 109 -4.04 0.86 25.97
CA ALA A 109 -4.16 0.12 24.73
C ALA A 109 -2.81 -0.27 24.10
N LEU A 110 -1.70 0.13 24.75
CA LEU A 110 -0.33 -0.22 24.35
C LEU A 110 0.21 -1.49 25.02
N ASP A 111 -0.67 -2.27 25.67
CA ASP A 111 -0.36 -3.57 26.25
C ASP A 111 -0.55 -4.64 25.16
N GLU A 112 0.43 -5.54 24.98
CA GLU A 112 0.51 -6.52 23.86
C GLU A 112 -0.78 -7.38 23.72
N GLY A 113 -1.50 -7.60 24.82
CA GLY A 113 -2.77 -8.34 24.83
C GLY A 113 -3.99 -7.58 24.29
N LYS A 114 -3.97 -6.23 24.28
CA LYS A 114 -5.04 -5.37 23.73
C LYS A 114 -4.69 -4.75 22.37
N GLU A 115 -3.44 -4.85 21.95
CA GLU A 115 -2.94 -4.49 20.61
C GLU A 115 -3.76 -5.15 19.49
N ARG A 116 -4.21 -6.39 19.75
CA ARG A 116 -5.13 -7.13 18.88
C ARG A 116 -6.40 -6.34 18.57
N ILE A 117 -6.99 -5.62 19.52
CA ILE A 117 -8.36 -5.08 19.36
C ILE A 117 -8.40 -3.86 18.42
N ILE A 118 -7.35 -3.04 18.35
CA ILE A 118 -7.33 -1.78 17.58
C ILE A 118 -6.85 -1.97 16.14
N PHE A 119 -6.07 -3.02 15.87
CA PHE A 119 -5.49 -3.29 14.56
C PHE A 119 -5.86 -4.68 14.01
N HIS A 120 -6.86 -5.36 14.58
CA HIS A 120 -7.28 -6.67 14.06
C HIS A 120 -7.75 -6.54 12.61
N ASP A 121 -7.28 -7.47 11.77
CA ASP A 121 -7.81 -7.67 10.43
C ASP A 121 -9.30 -8.09 10.54
N PHE A 122 -10.09 -7.76 9.52
CA PHE A 122 -11.48 -8.21 9.37
C PHE A 122 -11.47 -9.75 9.18
N GLU A 123 -11.36 -10.50 10.28
CA GLU A 123 -10.98 -11.94 10.27
C GLU A 123 -12.14 -12.94 10.40
N GLU A 124 -13.40 -12.50 10.45
CA GLU A 124 -14.52 -13.45 10.35
C GLU A 124 -14.89 -13.71 8.86
N ASP A 125 -14.52 -14.88 8.34
CA ASP A 125 -14.75 -15.31 6.95
C ASP A 125 -16.21 -15.12 6.47
N MET A 126 -17.19 -15.34 7.36
CA MET A 126 -18.61 -15.13 7.02
C MET A 126 -18.96 -13.65 6.83
N GLY A 127 -18.37 -12.76 7.64
CA GLY A 127 -18.59 -11.33 7.49
C GLY A 127 -17.92 -10.76 6.26
N LEU A 128 -16.75 -11.32 5.91
CA LEU A 128 -15.95 -10.90 4.77
C LEU A 128 -16.71 -11.13 3.46
N SER A 129 -17.27 -12.33 3.30
CA SER A 129 -18.05 -12.70 2.12
C SER A 129 -19.29 -11.80 1.97
N ALA A 130 -20.08 -11.64 3.04
CA ALA A 130 -21.28 -10.81 3.00
C ALA A 130 -20.98 -9.32 2.72
N ALA A 131 -19.91 -8.77 3.29
CA ALA A 131 -19.48 -7.39 3.00
C ALA A 131 -19.02 -7.24 1.54
N THR A 132 -18.31 -8.24 1.00
CA THR A 132 -17.88 -8.27 -0.41
C THR A 132 -19.07 -8.36 -1.37
N GLU A 133 -20.06 -9.20 -1.06
CA GLU A 133 -21.30 -9.29 -1.86
C GLU A 133 -22.10 -7.99 -1.86
N ASN A 134 -22.20 -7.34 -0.69
CA ASN A 134 -22.81 -6.01 -0.58
C ASN A 134 -22.05 -4.98 -1.42
N TYR A 135 -20.71 -4.99 -1.35
CA TYR A 135 -19.86 -4.12 -2.16
C TYR A 135 -20.07 -4.32 -3.66
N ILE A 136 -20.11 -5.57 -4.14
CA ILE A 136 -20.39 -5.89 -5.55
C ILE A 136 -21.73 -5.29 -5.98
N SER A 137 -22.77 -5.46 -5.15
CA SER A 137 -24.11 -4.96 -5.45
C SER A 137 -24.12 -3.43 -5.55
N VAL A 138 -23.48 -2.74 -4.59
CA VAL A 138 -23.34 -1.28 -4.58
C VAL A 138 -22.54 -0.79 -5.79
N LEU A 139 -21.42 -1.44 -6.10
CA LEU A 139 -20.54 -1.07 -7.21
C LEU A 139 -21.25 -1.26 -8.56
N SER A 140 -21.85 -2.43 -8.79
CA SER A 140 -22.59 -2.72 -10.02
C SER A 140 -23.72 -1.70 -10.22
N ALA A 141 -24.53 -1.46 -9.18
CA ALA A 141 -25.58 -0.45 -9.24
C ALA A 141 -25.03 0.96 -9.53
N ASN A 142 -23.94 1.37 -8.88
CA ASN A 142 -23.31 2.67 -9.10
C ASN A 142 -22.79 2.85 -10.53
N MET A 143 -22.21 1.79 -11.09
CA MET A 143 -21.67 1.77 -12.45
C MET A 143 -22.79 1.72 -13.49
N HIS A 144 -23.87 0.98 -13.25
CA HIS A 144 -25.04 0.92 -14.15
C HIS A 144 -25.88 2.20 -14.16
N ASP A 145 -25.88 2.96 -13.06
CA ASP A 145 -26.51 4.29 -12.92
C ASP A 145 -25.74 5.40 -13.68
N LYS A 146 -24.47 5.15 -14.04
CA LYS A 146 -23.75 6.06 -14.96
C LYS A 146 -24.39 6.01 -16.35
N MET A 147 -24.11 7.06 -17.15
CA MET A 147 -24.62 7.21 -18.52
C MET A 147 -24.05 6.21 -19.54
N PHE A 148 -23.45 5.09 -19.10
CA PHE A 148 -22.95 4.03 -19.96
C PHE A 148 -24.11 3.31 -20.67
N GLN A 149 -23.94 3.10 -21.97
CA GLN A 149 -24.92 2.44 -22.84
C GLN A 149 -24.33 1.12 -23.36
N TYR A 150 -25.17 0.24 -23.91
CA TYR A 150 -24.71 -1.03 -24.49
C TYR A 150 -23.96 -0.83 -25.82
N ASP A 151 -24.48 0.04 -26.69
CA ASP A 151 -24.01 0.11 -28.08
C ASP A 151 -23.13 1.34 -28.36
N THR A 152 -23.05 2.29 -27.43
CA THR A 152 -22.25 3.51 -27.59
C THR A 152 -21.16 3.63 -26.54
N TRP A 153 -19.95 3.91 -27.00
CA TRP A 153 -18.79 4.17 -26.14
C TRP A 153 -18.92 5.51 -25.43
N THR A 154 -18.72 5.49 -24.12
CA THR A 154 -18.55 6.70 -23.30
C THR A 154 -17.06 6.88 -23.02
N ARG A 155 -16.53 8.06 -23.33
CA ARG A 155 -15.13 8.41 -23.05
C ARG A 155 -14.99 8.88 -21.61
N ILE A 156 -14.01 8.34 -20.90
CA ILE A 156 -13.55 8.77 -19.58
C ILE A 156 -12.13 9.31 -19.80
N GLU A 157 -11.95 10.63 -19.63
CA GLU A 157 -10.64 11.26 -19.85
C GLU A 157 -9.58 10.86 -18.82
N ASP A 158 -10.01 10.49 -17.61
CA ASP A 158 -9.12 10.21 -16.50
C ASP A 158 -9.64 9.01 -15.68
N LEU A 159 -9.16 7.82 -16.03
CA LEU A 159 -9.49 6.57 -15.34
C LEU A 159 -9.07 6.59 -13.86
N TRP A 160 -7.97 7.27 -13.53
CA TRP A 160 -7.49 7.35 -12.14
C TRP A 160 -8.51 8.06 -11.26
N SER A 161 -8.90 9.28 -11.65
CA SER A 161 -9.88 10.09 -10.91
C SER A 161 -11.27 9.44 -10.93
N PHE A 162 -11.65 8.81 -12.05
CA PHE A 162 -12.91 8.08 -12.15
C PHE A 162 -12.99 6.94 -11.14
N LEU A 163 -11.98 6.06 -11.10
CA LEU A 163 -11.93 4.95 -10.15
C LEU A 163 -11.84 5.46 -8.71
N GLN A 164 -11.09 6.53 -8.44
CA GLN A 164 -11.00 7.12 -7.10
C GLN A 164 -12.39 7.50 -6.57
N LEU A 165 -13.19 8.19 -7.39
CA LEU A 165 -14.54 8.63 -7.01
C LEU A 165 -15.51 7.47 -6.84
N VAL A 166 -15.48 6.49 -7.75
CA VAL A 166 -16.38 5.33 -7.71
C VAL A 166 -16.06 4.46 -6.50
N LEU A 167 -14.79 4.08 -6.31
CA LEU A 167 -14.34 3.22 -5.21
C LEU A 167 -14.58 3.86 -3.85
N LEU A 168 -14.25 5.14 -3.69
CA LEU A 168 -14.49 5.86 -2.44
C LEU A 168 -15.98 5.89 -2.08
N ARG A 169 -16.86 6.15 -3.04
CA ARG A 169 -18.29 6.14 -2.78
C ARG A 169 -18.79 4.75 -2.40
N CYS A 170 -18.36 3.71 -3.12
CA CYS A 170 -18.79 2.35 -2.88
C CYS A 170 -18.28 1.83 -1.53
N THR A 171 -17.01 2.05 -1.18
CA THR A 171 -16.46 1.65 0.12
C THR A 171 -17.14 2.37 1.28
N LEU A 172 -17.43 3.66 1.15
CA LEU A 172 -18.17 4.41 2.17
C LEU A 172 -19.57 3.84 2.41
N GLU A 173 -20.29 3.53 1.33
CA GLU A 173 -21.63 2.95 1.42
C GLU A 173 -21.60 1.51 1.95
N THR A 174 -20.60 0.71 1.58
CA THR A 174 -20.45 -0.67 2.08
C THR A 174 -20.09 -0.71 3.56
N LEU A 175 -19.13 0.11 4.00
CA LEU A 175 -18.59 0.06 5.36
C LEU A 175 -19.44 0.83 6.38
N PHE A 176 -20.00 1.98 5.97
CA PHE A 176 -20.72 2.88 6.87
C PHE A 176 -22.20 3.04 6.53
N GLY A 177 -22.65 2.43 5.43
CA GLY A 177 -24.03 2.51 4.97
C GLY A 177 -24.36 3.79 4.18
N PRO A 178 -25.48 3.80 3.46
CA PRO A 178 -25.89 4.93 2.60
C PRO A 178 -26.30 6.18 3.40
N ALA A 179 -26.59 6.04 4.70
CA ALA A 179 -26.97 7.16 5.56
C ALA A 179 -25.82 8.18 5.71
N LEU A 180 -24.56 7.72 5.72
CA LEU A 180 -23.40 8.59 5.83
C LEU A 180 -23.37 9.63 4.69
N LEU A 181 -23.52 9.17 3.45
CA LEU A 181 -23.50 10.03 2.26
C LEU A 181 -24.74 10.93 2.17
N LYS A 182 -25.90 10.48 2.67
CA LYS A 182 -27.10 11.33 2.77
C LYS A 182 -26.92 12.47 3.77
N ARG A 183 -26.29 12.19 4.91
CA ARG A 183 -26.05 13.17 5.96
C ARG A 183 -24.91 14.13 5.63
N TYR A 184 -23.88 13.63 4.96
CA TYR A 184 -22.71 14.40 4.53
C TYR A 184 -22.53 14.30 3.01
N PRO A 185 -23.32 15.04 2.20
CA PRO A 185 -23.25 14.94 0.73
C PRO A 185 -21.88 15.31 0.14
N ARG A 186 -21.07 16.07 0.89
CA ARG A 186 -19.73 16.51 0.47
C ARG A 186 -18.62 15.56 0.93
N MET A 187 -18.96 14.47 1.61
CA MET A 187 -18.04 13.50 2.21
C MET A 187 -16.91 13.06 1.27
N VAL A 188 -17.27 12.64 0.05
CA VAL A 188 -16.31 12.21 -0.98
C VAL A 188 -15.31 13.32 -1.28
N ARG A 189 -15.79 14.53 -1.57
CA ARG A 189 -14.95 15.67 -1.91
C ARG A 189 -14.07 16.13 -0.74
N ASP A 190 -14.65 16.17 0.46
CA ASP A 190 -13.95 16.63 1.65
C ASP A 190 -12.85 15.63 2.04
N TYR A 191 -13.06 14.31 1.86
CA TYR A 191 -12.00 13.31 1.97
C TYR A 191 -10.91 13.45 0.90
N LEU A 192 -11.26 13.70 -0.37
CA LEU A 192 -10.24 13.89 -1.41
C LEU A 192 -9.33 15.09 -1.13
N ASN A 193 -9.88 16.16 -0.56
CA ASN A 193 -9.08 17.30 -0.09
C ASN A 193 -8.15 16.90 1.07
N PHE A 194 -8.63 16.07 1.99
CA PHE A 194 -7.83 15.54 3.08
C PHE A 194 -6.69 14.65 2.58
N ASP A 195 -6.97 13.72 1.67
CA ASP A 195 -5.98 12.82 1.07
C ASP A 195 -4.85 13.58 0.36
N ALA A 196 -5.21 14.60 -0.43
CA ALA A 196 -4.24 15.48 -1.09
C ALA A 196 -3.33 16.23 -0.10
N VAL A 197 -3.83 16.57 1.09
CA VAL A 197 -3.04 17.21 2.14
C VAL A 197 -2.12 16.22 2.85
N ILE A 198 -2.56 14.97 3.10
CA ILE A 198 -1.70 13.94 3.71
C ILE A 198 -0.48 13.65 2.85
N GLU A 199 -0.65 13.57 1.53
CA GLU A 199 0.49 13.41 0.62
C GLU A 199 1.50 14.55 0.76
N GLY A 200 1.04 15.77 1.02
CA GLY A 200 1.89 16.91 1.36
C GLY A 200 2.51 16.82 2.77
N PHE A 201 1.78 16.28 3.75
CA PHE A 201 2.25 16.08 5.13
C PHE A 201 3.41 15.10 5.20
N LEU A 202 3.35 13.99 4.46
CA LEU A 202 4.46 13.03 4.34
C LEU A 202 5.72 13.67 3.71
N HIS A 203 5.56 14.73 2.93
CA HIS A 203 6.63 15.56 2.36
C HIS A 203 7.05 16.76 3.23
N GLY A 204 6.52 16.88 4.46
CA GLY A 204 7.17 17.64 5.53
C GLY A 204 6.58 18.98 5.96
N LEU A 205 5.30 19.33 5.72
CA LEU A 205 4.72 20.56 6.29
C LEU A 205 3.22 20.52 6.69
N LYS A 206 2.97 21.21 7.82
CA LYS A 206 1.75 21.78 8.45
C LYS A 206 0.86 20.95 9.40
N ASP A 207 0.61 21.56 10.56
CA ASP A 207 -0.40 21.16 11.56
C ASP A 207 -1.82 21.33 10.99
N TRP A 208 -2.55 20.23 10.93
CA TRP A 208 -3.99 20.20 10.64
C TRP A 208 -4.72 19.54 11.81
N THR A 209 -5.89 20.06 12.18
CA THR A 209 -6.73 19.49 13.23
C THR A 209 -8.07 19.07 12.65
N ALA A 210 -8.37 17.77 12.70
CA ALA A 210 -9.64 17.17 12.31
C ALA A 210 -10.78 17.55 13.29
N LYS A 211 -11.33 18.77 13.20
CA LYS A 211 -12.43 19.21 14.08
C LYS A 211 -13.84 18.95 13.53
N ASP A 212 -14.00 18.54 12.28
CA ASP A 212 -15.31 18.48 11.61
C ASP A 212 -15.92 17.07 11.41
N TRP A 213 -15.34 16.03 12.01
CA TRP A 213 -15.68 14.62 11.69
C TRP A 213 -16.61 13.92 12.70
N THR A 214 -17.10 14.62 13.73
CA THR A 214 -17.57 13.99 14.97
C THR A 214 -18.96 13.37 15.01
N ALA A 215 -19.82 13.64 14.02
CA ALA A 215 -21.22 13.23 14.09
C ALA A 215 -21.58 11.98 13.26
N ALA A 216 -20.62 11.37 12.55
CA ALA A 216 -20.84 10.11 11.81
C ALA A 216 -20.72 8.85 12.70
N ALA A 217 -19.91 8.90 13.77
CA ALA A 217 -19.55 7.73 14.57
C ALA A 217 -20.49 7.44 15.76
N ASN A 218 -21.45 8.33 16.05
CA ASN A 218 -22.29 8.28 17.25
C ASN A 218 -23.79 8.04 16.95
N ASP A 219 -24.15 7.64 15.72
CA ASP A 219 -25.57 7.41 15.38
C ASP A 219 -26.00 5.96 15.66
N ASP A 220 -26.70 5.78 16.78
CA ASP A 220 -27.36 4.55 17.25
C ASP A 220 -28.68 4.27 16.50
N ASN A 221 -28.80 4.67 15.23
CA ASN A 221 -30.04 4.50 14.47
C ASN A 221 -30.24 3.02 14.09
N ARG A 222 -30.98 2.32 14.93
CA ARG A 222 -31.25 0.87 14.99
C ARG A 222 -31.91 0.26 13.75
N ASN A 223 -32.16 1.00 12.66
CA ASN A 223 -33.00 0.55 11.55
C ASN A 223 -32.36 0.74 10.15
N ALA A 224 -31.06 0.50 10.00
CA ALA A 224 -30.49 0.17 8.69
C ALA A 224 -30.29 -1.35 8.61
N THR A 225 -30.94 -1.99 7.63
CA THR A 225 -30.79 -3.41 7.31
C THR A 225 -29.33 -3.83 7.46
N GLU A 226 -29.10 -4.87 8.26
CA GLU A 226 -27.81 -5.33 8.75
C GLU A 226 -26.86 -5.79 7.62
N ALA A 227 -26.30 -4.87 6.85
CA ALA A 227 -25.16 -5.19 6.01
C ALA A 227 -23.98 -5.49 6.95
N VAL A 228 -23.38 -6.68 6.81
CA VAL A 228 -22.38 -7.19 7.76
C VAL A 228 -21.16 -6.28 7.92
N GLY A 229 -20.80 -5.51 6.87
CA GLY A 229 -19.76 -4.47 6.94
C GLY A 229 -20.04 -3.39 7.99
N ILE A 230 -21.31 -2.96 8.13
CA ILE A 230 -21.73 -2.00 9.16
C ILE A 230 -21.60 -2.62 10.56
N ARG A 231 -21.87 -3.92 10.72
CA ARG A 231 -21.77 -4.61 12.01
C ARG A 231 -20.32 -4.77 12.46
N ALA A 232 -19.43 -5.19 11.56
CA ALA A 232 -18.01 -5.36 11.86
C ALA A 232 -17.32 -4.02 12.15
N VAL A 233 -17.57 -2.99 11.34
CA VAL A 233 -17.08 -1.63 11.63
C VAL A 233 -17.64 -1.11 12.95
N ARG A 234 -18.92 -1.35 13.25
CA ARG A 234 -19.52 -0.95 14.54
C ARG A 234 -18.86 -1.66 15.72
N GLY A 235 -18.67 -2.98 15.65
CA GLY A 235 -17.98 -3.74 16.69
C GLY A 235 -16.54 -3.25 16.92
N HIS A 236 -15.85 -2.87 15.84
CA HIS A 236 -14.54 -2.22 15.93
C HIS A 236 -14.61 -0.86 16.63
N LEU A 237 -15.57 -0.01 16.27
CA LEU A 237 -15.76 1.32 16.88
C LEU A 237 -16.20 1.27 18.34
N GLU A 238 -16.87 0.19 18.78
CA GLU A 238 -17.26 -0.03 20.18
C GLU A 238 -16.06 -0.17 21.12
N ALA A 239 -14.88 -0.56 20.60
CA ALA A 239 -13.63 -0.59 21.35
C ALA A 239 -13.13 0.83 21.74
N PHE A 240 -13.65 1.89 21.12
CA PHE A 240 -13.25 3.27 21.37
C PHE A 240 -14.26 4.03 22.25
N PRO A 241 -13.79 4.91 23.16
CA PRO A 241 -14.67 5.65 24.07
C PRO A 241 -15.69 6.54 23.33
N PRO A 242 -16.98 6.52 23.71
CA PRO A 242 -18.07 7.23 23.01
C PRO A 242 -17.96 8.76 23.03
N ASP A 243 -17.44 9.33 24.11
CA ASP A 243 -17.40 10.79 24.34
C ASP A 243 -16.09 11.45 23.89
N SER A 244 -15.30 10.75 23.08
CA SER A 244 -13.97 11.21 22.65
C SER A 244 -13.93 11.49 21.13
N MET A 245 -13.00 12.36 20.72
CA MET A 245 -12.63 12.54 19.30
C MET A 245 -12.08 11.26 18.65
N SER A 246 -11.93 10.16 19.40
CA SER A 246 -11.32 8.94 18.93
C SER A 246 -12.18 8.14 17.95
N ARG A 247 -13.50 8.02 18.14
CA ARG A 247 -14.35 7.31 17.15
C ARG A 247 -14.40 8.01 15.78
N PRO A 248 -14.57 9.34 15.72
CA PRO A 248 -14.46 10.09 14.48
C PRO A 248 -13.10 9.97 13.79
N ALA A 249 -12.02 10.05 14.57
CA ALA A 249 -10.65 9.88 14.08
C ALA A 249 -10.44 8.45 13.53
N GLU A 250 -11.01 7.44 14.18
CA GLU A 250 -10.95 6.07 13.72
C GLU A 250 -11.74 5.85 12.44
N VAL A 251 -12.96 6.42 12.32
CA VAL A 251 -13.72 6.38 11.06
C VAL A 251 -12.89 6.97 9.91
N LEU A 252 -12.24 8.12 10.13
CA LEU A 252 -11.37 8.73 9.12
C LEU A 252 -10.15 7.85 8.80
N SER A 253 -9.55 7.21 9.81
CA SER A 253 -8.46 6.23 9.65
C SER A 253 -8.88 5.05 8.78
N ILE A 254 -10.06 4.46 9.03
CA ILE A 254 -10.61 3.34 8.24
C ILE A 254 -10.85 3.76 6.80
N ILE A 255 -11.46 4.93 6.58
CA ILE A 255 -11.71 5.47 5.24
C ILE A 255 -10.39 5.67 4.50
N HIS A 256 -9.41 6.29 5.15
CA HIS A 256 -8.11 6.54 4.54
C HIS A 256 -7.39 5.24 4.22
N THR A 257 -7.21 4.36 5.20
CA THR A 257 -6.51 3.07 5.09
C THR A 257 -7.11 2.20 3.99
N THR A 258 -8.45 2.16 3.89
CA THR A 258 -9.15 1.40 2.84
C THR A 258 -8.87 1.98 1.46
N ASN A 259 -9.05 3.29 1.28
CA ASN A 259 -9.03 3.91 -0.05
C ASN A 259 -7.61 4.21 -0.57
N SER A 260 -6.67 4.58 0.30
CA SER A 260 -5.27 4.78 -0.08
C SER A 260 -4.57 3.49 -0.51
N THR A 261 -5.16 2.33 -0.18
CA THR A 261 -4.70 1.02 -0.65
C THR A 261 -5.50 0.52 -1.84
N LEU A 262 -6.83 0.48 -1.73
CA LEU A 262 -7.71 -0.15 -2.73
C LEU A 262 -7.65 0.56 -4.09
N HIS A 263 -7.67 1.90 -4.09
CA HIS A 263 -7.72 2.69 -5.32
C HIS A 263 -6.48 2.50 -6.22
N PRO A 264 -5.25 2.80 -5.76
CA PRO A 264 -4.07 2.67 -6.61
C PRO A 264 -3.88 1.24 -7.11
N GLN A 265 -4.09 0.24 -6.25
CA GLN A 265 -3.93 -1.16 -6.64
C GLN A 265 -4.96 -1.57 -7.69
N THR A 266 -6.22 -1.21 -7.51
CA THR A 266 -7.28 -1.47 -8.50
C THR A 266 -6.97 -0.79 -9.83
N PHE A 267 -6.52 0.47 -9.81
CA PHE A 267 -6.14 1.20 -11.01
C PHE A 267 -5.01 0.49 -11.75
N TRP A 268 -3.90 0.17 -11.08
CA TRP A 268 -2.75 -0.48 -11.72
C TRP A 268 -3.08 -1.88 -12.22
N THR A 269 -3.86 -2.67 -11.46
CA THR A 269 -4.32 -3.98 -11.93
C THR A 269 -5.19 -3.86 -13.19
N ALA A 270 -6.13 -2.92 -13.21
CA ALA A 270 -6.98 -2.70 -14.39
C ALA A 270 -6.15 -2.21 -15.59
N LEU A 271 -5.29 -1.22 -15.40
CA LEU A 271 -4.47 -0.63 -16.45
C LEU A 271 -3.53 -1.66 -17.09
N GLU A 272 -2.77 -2.41 -16.29
CA GLU A 272 -1.83 -3.41 -16.82
C GLU A 272 -2.55 -4.57 -17.51
N THR A 273 -3.76 -4.91 -17.06
CA THR A 273 -4.61 -5.89 -17.74
C THR A 273 -5.09 -5.37 -19.10
N LEU A 274 -5.50 -4.09 -19.19
CA LEU A 274 -5.97 -3.47 -20.42
C LEU A 274 -4.85 -3.27 -21.46
N ARG A 275 -3.63 -2.96 -21.00
CA ARG A 275 -2.44 -2.86 -21.87
C ARG A 275 -2.04 -4.18 -22.52
N LYS A 276 -2.59 -5.31 -22.07
CA LYS A 276 -2.21 -6.65 -22.53
C LYS A 276 -3.46 -7.45 -22.92
N SER A 277 -3.72 -7.54 -24.23
CA SER A 277 -4.94 -8.19 -24.75
C SER A 277 -5.12 -9.64 -24.29
N HIS A 278 -4.04 -10.39 -24.08
CA HIS A 278 -4.11 -11.76 -23.55
C HIS A 278 -4.53 -11.80 -22.08
N LEU A 279 -4.08 -10.84 -21.25
CA LEU A 279 -4.51 -10.73 -19.85
C LEU A 279 -5.99 -10.37 -19.75
N THR A 280 -6.45 -9.39 -20.54
CA THR A 280 -7.88 -9.04 -20.59
C THR A 280 -8.73 -10.27 -20.96
N ARG A 281 -8.30 -11.06 -21.95
CA ARG A 281 -9.01 -12.28 -22.37
C ARG A 281 -9.01 -13.35 -21.28
N ASN A 282 -7.85 -13.64 -20.69
CA ASN A 282 -7.70 -14.67 -19.67
C ASN A 282 -8.49 -14.31 -18.41
N LEU A 283 -8.38 -13.06 -17.94
CA LEU A 283 -9.08 -12.60 -16.75
C LEU A 283 -10.60 -12.56 -16.96
N THR A 284 -11.07 -12.08 -18.11
CA THR A 284 -12.51 -12.14 -18.45
C THR A 284 -13.01 -13.59 -18.49
N SER A 285 -12.21 -14.53 -19.00
CA SER A 285 -12.56 -15.96 -19.00
C SER A 285 -12.63 -16.52 -17.58
N LEU A 286 -11.66 -16.23 -16.71
CA LEU A 286 -11.64 -16.67 -15.32
C LEU A 286 -12.84 -16.11 -14.54
N ILE A 287 -13.16 -14.82 -14.71
CA ILE A 287 -14.31 -14.19 -14.07
C ILE A 287 -15.62 -14.87 -14.51
N ARG A 288 -15.77 -15.19 -15.80
CA ARG A 288 -16.95 -15.91 -16.30
C ARG A 288 -17.06 -17.33 -15.75
N GLN A 289 -15.94 -18.03 -15.58
CA GLN A 289 -15.93 -19.38 -15.00
C GLN A 289 -16.33 -19.38 -13.52
N ASN A 290 -16.00 -18.29 -12.81
CA ASN A 290 -16.33 -18.09 -11.40
C ASN A 290 -17.60 -17.23 -11.20
N PHE A 291 -18.44 -17.09 -12.23
CA PHE A 291 -19.74 -16.42 -12.13
C PHE A 291 -20.86 -17.46 -12.14
N SER A 292 -21.70 -17.44 -11.11
CA SER A 292 -22.88 -18.30 -11.03
C SER A 292 -24.08 -17.61 -11.70
N PRO A 293 -24.58 -18.13 -12.83
CA PRO A 293 -25.75 -17.55 -13.49
C PRO A 293 -27.05 -17.74 -12.69
N ILE A 294 -27.09 -18.70 -11.75
CA ILE A 294 -28.27 -18.97 -10.93
C ILE A 294 -28.39 -17.95 -9.81
N THR A 295 -27.28 -17.68 -9.11
CA THR A 295 -27.27 -16.75 -7.98
C THR A 295 -26.93 -15.33 -8.40
N HIS A 296 -26.49 -15.11 -9.64
CA HIS A 296 -25.92 -13.86 -10.14
C HIS A 296 -24.79 -13.32 -9.25
N LYS A 297 -23.95 -14.23 -8.74
CA LYS A 297 -22.83 -13.91 -7.83
C LYS A 297 -21.50 -14.35 -8.41
N TYR A 298 -20.46 -13.58 -8.12
CA TYR A 298 -19.07 -13.93 -8.38
C TYR A 298 -18.48 -14.68 -7.17
N ASP A 299 -17.79 -15.79 -7.42
CA ASP A 299 -16.98 -16.47 -6.42
C ASP A 299 -15.64 -15.75 -6.26
N ILE A 300 -15.66 -14.65 -5.48
CA ILE A 300 -14.48 -13.84 -5.22
C ILE A 300 -13.38 -14.63 -4.50
N PRO A 301 -13.67 -15.45 -3.46
CA PRO A 301 -12.65 -16.29 -2.84
C PRO A 301 -11.93 -17.20 -3.85
N ALA A 302 -12.66 -17.87 -4.74
CA ALA A 302 -12.03 -18.69 -5.78
C ALA A 302 -11.17 -17.84 -6.73
N LEU A 303 -11.68 -16.67 -7.17
CA LEU A 303 -10.92 -15.76 -8.03
C LEU A 303 -9.65 -15.22 -7.39
N THR A 304 -9.64 -14.93 -6.08
CA THR A 304 -8.43 -14.49 -5.37
C THR A 304 -7.38 -15.59 -5.24
N GLU A 305 -7.79 -16.85 -5.29
CA GLU A 305 -6.89 -18.02 -5.24
C GLU A 305 -6.41 -18.48 -6.62
N GLU A 306 -6.93 -17.90 -7.71
CA GLU A 306 -6.47 -18.22 -9.06
C GLU A 306 -4.98 -17.85 -9.24
N PRO A 307 -4.11 -18.78 -9.70
CA PRO A 307 -2.68 -18.53 -9.81
C PRO A 307 -2.32 -17.29 -10.63
N LEU A 308 -2.99 -17.06 -11.77
CA LEU A 308 -2.76 -15.89 -12.61
C LEU A 308 -3.12 -14.59 -11.88
N VAL A 309 -4.19 -14.61 -11.08
CA VAL A 309 -4.62 -13.45 -10.29
C VAL A 309 -3.59 -13.15 -9.21
N GLN A 310 -3.15 -14.16 -8.44
CA GLN A 310 -2.11 -13.99 -7.43
C GLN A 310 -0.80 -13.46 -8.01
N SER A 311 -0.36 -13.99 -9.15
CA SER A 311 0.86 -13.54 -9.83
C SER A 311 0.72 -12.10 -10.36
N LEU A 312 -0.40 -11.77 -11.00
CA LEU A 312 -0.71 -10.42 -11.48
C LEU A 312 -0.69 -9.40 -10.34
N GLN A 313 -1.38 -9.72 -9.24
CA GLN A 313 -1.46 -8.85 -8.07
C GLN A 313 -0.10 -8.68 -7.40
N THR A 314 0.70 -9.75 -7.28
CA THR A 314 2.05 -9.68 -6.72
C THR A 314 2.96 -8.82 -7.59
N GLU A 315 2.87 -8.93 -8.92
CA GLU A 315 3.65 -8.08 -9.83
C GLU A 315 3.25 -6.61 -9.74
N VAL A 316 1.95 -6.31 -9.55
CA VAL A 316 1.48 -4.95 -9.26
C VAL A 316 2.07 -4.43 -7.94
N HIS A 317 2.05 -5.22 -6.86
CA HIS A 317 2.69 -4.84 -5.60
C HIS A 317 4.21 -4.62 -5.72
N ARG A 318 4.88 -5.42 -6.54
CA ARG A 318 6.32 -5.31 -6.80
C ARG A 318 6.65 -4.03 -7.56
N LEU A 319 5.95 -3.74 -8.64
CA LEU A 319 6.36 -2.72 -9.61
C LEU A 319 5.61 -1.39 -9.50
N ARG A 320 4.38 -1.42 -8.99
CA ARG A 320 3.46 -0.27 -8.97
C ARG A 320 3.12 0.20 -7.55
N THR A 321 3.80 -0.34 -6.53
CA THR A 321 3.59 0.05 -5.13
C THR A 321 4.92 0.30 -4.43
N ALA A 322 5.14 1.55 -4.02
CA ALA A 322 6.32 1.97 -3.27
C ALA A 322 5.95 2.23 -1.81
N THR A 323 6.27 1.32 -0.89
CA THR A 323 6.02 1.50 0.55
C THR A 323 7.31 1.75 1.32
N CYS A 324 7.17 2.53 2.40
CA CYS A 324 8.19 2.74 3.41
C CYS A 324 7.70 2.11 4.72
N THR A 325 8.25 0.94 5.05
CA THR A 325 7.89 0.21 6.26
C THR A 325 8.87 0.54 7.36
N VAL A 326 8.35 1.02 8.48
CA VAL A 326 9.15 1.44 9.63
C VAL A 326 8.90 0.53 10.83
N ARG A 327 9.97 0.20 11.57
CA ARG A 327 9.94 -0.55 12.83
C ARG A 327 10.87 0.12 13.86
N ILE A 328 10.53 0.10 15.13
CA ILE A 328 11.36 0.64 16.21
C ILE A 328 11.88 -0.52 17.05
N ASN A 329 13.20 -0.65 17.14
CA ASN A 329 13.83 -1.67 17.98
C ASN A 329 13.67 -1.31 19.47
N LYS A 330 13.14 -2.23 20.28
CA LYS A 330 12.93 -2.08 21.73
C LYS A 330 13.99 -2.76 22.56
N THR A 331 14.82 -3.62 21.96
CA THR A 331 15.86 -4.36 22.68
C THR A 331 17.23 -3.74 22.50
N ALA A 332 18.12 -3.94 23.48
CA ALA A 332 19.50 -3.52 23.36
C ALA A 332 20.28 -4.55 22.52
N GLY A 333 20.74 -4.16 21.34
CA GLY A 333 21.69 -4.96 20.56
C GLY A 333 21.06 -6.03 19.66
N PHE A 334 19.87 -5.81 19.11
CA PHE A 334 19.23 -6.77 18.19
C PHE A 334 20.15 -7.08 16.98
N PRO A 335 20.63 -8.32 16.81
CA PRO A 335 21.56 -8.65 15.74
C PRO A 335 20.83 -8.74 14.40
N LEU A 336 21.27 -7.99 13.39
CA LEU A 336 20.80 -8.15 12.00
C LEU A 336 21.51 -9.35 11.36
N ASP A 337 22.82 -9.44 11.55
CA ASP A 337 23.66 -10.55 11.09
C ASP A 337 24.89 -10.73 12.01
N LYS A 338 25.95 -11.39 11.52
CA LYS A 338 27.20 -11.59 12.27
C LYS A 338 28.01 -10.30 12.49
N HIS A 339 27.74 -9.25 11.72
CA HIS A 339 28.50 -8.02 11.66
C HIS A 339 27.72 -6.83 12.21
N TRP A 340 26.40 -6.79 12.06
CA TRP A 340 25.56 -5.64 12.34
C TRP A 340 24.54 -5.90 13.45
N SER A 341 24.36 -4.93 14.34
CA SER A 341 23.33 -4.92 15.39
C SER A 341 22.67 -3.54 15.54
N LEU A 342 21.39 -3.56 15.90
CA LEU A 342 20.56 -2.38 16.17
C LEU A 342 20.63 -2.00 17.65
N ARG A 343 20.58 -0.71 17.93
CA ARG A 343 20.46 -0.16 19.29
C ARG A 343 19.00 -0.06 19.69
N ASN A 344 18.75 -0.03 20.99
CA ASN A 344 17.43 0.33 21.50
C ASN A 344 17.06 1.74 20.99
N GLY A 345 15.85 1.88 20.45
CA GLY A 345 15.33 3.12 19.86
C GLY A 345 15.77 3.37 18.42
N ASP A 346 16.58 2.51 17.80
CA ASP A 346 16.86 2.65 16.37
C ASP A 346 15.56 2.44 15.58
N MET A 347 15.22 3.45 14.77
CA MET A 347 14.11 3.41 13.84
C MET A 347 14.60 2.80 12.53
N VAL A 348 14.12 1.62 12.20
CA VAL A 348 14.50 0.86 11.02
C VAL A 348 13.52 1.15 9.90
N THR A 349 14.04 1.49 8.72
CA THR A 349 13.25 1.82 7.54
C THR A 349 13.59 0.89 6.38
N MET A 350 12.56 0.34 5.75
CA MET A 350 12.64 -0.64 4.68
C MET A 350 11.76 -0.17 3.52
N PHE A 351 12.30 -0.15 2.30
CA PHE A 351 11.56 0.31 1.12
C PHE A 351 11.28 -0.85 0.18
N SER A 352 10.01 -1.06 -0.21
CA SER A 352 9.61 -2.17 -1.08
C SER A 352 10.33 -2.14 -2.44
N HIS A 353 10.47 -0.95 -3.03
CA HIS A 353 11.09 -0.77 -4.35
C HIS A 353 12.58 -1.15 -4.38
N ASN A 354 13.32 -0.97 -3.27
CA ASN A 354 14.72 -1.37 -3.21
C ASN A 354 14.88 -2.89 -3.42
N LEU A 355 13.96 -3.69 -2.88
CA LEU A 355 13.94 -5.14 -3.09
C LEU A 355 13.38 -5.51 -4.46
N SER A 356 12.34 -4.80 -4.88
CA SER A 356 11.62 -5.07 -6.13
C SER A 356 12.49 -4.94 -7.38
N LEU A 357 13.52 -4.09 -7.34
CA LEU A 357 14.44 -3.82 -8.43
C LEU A 357 15.88 -4.35 -8.19
N ASP A 358 16.14 -5.07 -7.08
CA ASP A 358 17.47 -5.63 -6.79
C ASP A 358 17.76 -6.90 -7.60
N ARG A 359 18.29 -6.71 -8.81
CA ARG A 359 18.67 -7.81 -9.71
C ARG A 359 19.61 -8.85 -9.06
N LYS A 360 20.49 -8.45 -8.13
CA LYS A 360 21.41 -9.40 -7.47
C LYS A 360 20.66 -10.28 -6.49
N ALA A 361 19.74 -9.70 -5.71
CA ALA A 361 18.86 -10.45 -4.82
C ALA A 361 17.99 -11.43 -5.62
N TRP A 362 17.32 -10.96 -6.68
CA TRP A 362 16.48 -11.80 -7.54
C TRP A 362 17.27 -12.95 -8.19
N LYS A 363 18.48 -12.69 -8.69
CA LYS A 363 19.33 -13.72 -9.28
C LYS A 363 19.71 -14.83 -8.27
N LYS A 364 19.78 -14.50 -6.98
CA LYS A 364 20.12 -15.46 -5.93
C LYS A 364 18.89 -16.24 -5.46
N ALA A 365 17.76 -15.55 -5.29
CA ALA A 365 16.56 -16.13 -4.67
C ALA A 365 15.64 -16.83 -5.67
N GLN A 366 15.43 -16.26 -6.85
CA GLN A 366 14.47 -16.75 -7.84
C GLN A 366 14.92 -16.37 -9.27
N PRO A 367 15.94 -17.06 -9.83
CA PRO A 367 16.52 -16.72 -11.14
C PRO A 367 15.50 -16.72 -12.29
N GLU A 368 14.49 -17.59 -12.25
CA GLU A 368 13.43 -17.70 -13.26
C GLU A 368 12.58 -16.42 -13.37
N ALA A 369 12.42 -15.68 -12.27
CA ALA A 369 11.73 -14.40 -12.27
C ALA A 369 12.48 -13.32 -13.08
N LEU A 370 13.76 -13.55 -13.42
CA LEU A 370 14.57 -12.71 -14.30
C LEU A 370 14.46 -13.07 -15.80
N GLY A 371 13.46 -13.88 -16.18
CA GLY A 371 13.14 -14.15 -17.59
C GLY A 371 12.83 -12.87 -18.39
N ARG A 372 12.35 -11.82 -17.70
CA ARG A 372 12.21 -10.45 -18.22
C ARG A 372 12.89 -9.44 -17.28
N PRO A 373 13.28 -8.25 -17.77
CA PRO A 373 13.76 -7.15 -16.92
C PRO A 373 12.83 -6.88 -15.72
N LEU A 374 13.40 -6.39 -14.61
CA LEU A 374 12.63 -6.07 -13.40
C LEU A 374 11.81 -4.79 -13.57
N GLU A 375 12.19 -3.96 -14.52
CA GLU A 375 11.52 -2.71 -14.88
C GLU A 375 10.31 -2.97 -15.79
N GLU A 376 10.28 -4.12 -16.47
CA GLU A 376 9.17 -4.52 -17.32
C GLU A 376 8.07 -5.17 -16.48
N PHE A 377 6.81 -4.75 -16.65
CA PHE A 377 5.68 -5.43 -16.02
C PHE A 377 5.44 -6.81 -16.67
N TRP A 378 5.48 -7.87 -15.85
CA TRP A 378 5.26 -9.24 -16.31
C TRP A 378 4.29 -9.97 -15.37
N ALA A 379 3.00 -10.02 -15.75
CA ALA A 379 1.94 -10.60 -14.93
C ALA A 379 2.19 -12.07 -14.56
N GLU A 380 2.86 -12.83 -15.43
CA GLU A 380 3.17 -14.24 -15.23
C GLU A 380 4.51 -14.49 -14.52
N ARG A 381 5.16 -13.45 -13.96
CA ARG A 381 6.49 -13.56 -13.33
C ARG A 381 6.56 -14.61 -12.23
N PHE A 382 5.46 -14.81 -11.50
CA PHE A 382 5.35 -15.76 -10.40
C PHE A 382 4.62 -17.05 -10.78
N LEU A 383 4.29 -17.26 -12.06
CA LEU A 383 3.68 -18.50 -12.53
C LEU A 383 4.74 -19.55 -12.81
N VAL A 384 4.59 -20.71 -12.18
CA VAL A 384 5.45 -21.88 -12.42
C VAL A 384 4.60 -23.09 -12.77
N ALA A 385 5.16 -24.01 -13.57
CA ALA A 385 4.47 -25.23 -13.94
C ALA A 385 4.19 -26.10 -12.70
N ASP A 386 2.92 -26.45 -12.48
CA ASP A 386 2.52 -27.40 -11.47
C ASP A 386 2.76 -28.83 -11.97
N ARG A 387 3.79 -29.48 -11.43
CA ARG A 387 4.16 -30.86 -11.78
C ARG A 387 3.25 -31.90 -11.12
N LYS A 388 2.37 -31.50 -10.20
CA LYS A 388 1.51 -32.43 -9.43
C LYS A 388 0.15 -32.68 -10.08
N THR A 389 -0.34 -31.78 -10.93
CA THR A 389 -1.62 -31.91 -11.64
C THR A 389 -1.49 -32.83 -12.87
N ARG A 390 -1.63 -34.14 -12.64
CA ARG A 390 -1.93 -35.10 -13.72
C ARG A 390 -3.43 -35.11 -13.99
N SER A 391 -3.92 -34.13 -14.76
CA SER A 391 -5.20 -34.10 -15.52
C SER A 391 -5.98 -32.78 -15.35
N GLY A 392 -6.26 -32.14 -16.49
CA GLY A 392 -7.46 -31.30 -16.71
C GLY A 392 -7.51 -29.88 -16.14
N ALA A 393 -6.94 -29.60 -14.96
CA ALA A 393 -6.92 -28.25 -14.38
C ALA A 393 -5.61 -27.52 -14.70
N SER A 394 -5.63 -26.18 -14.74
CA SER A 394 -4.47 -25.31 -14.97
C SER A 394 -3.16 -25.92 -14.43
N ASN A 395 -2.26 -26.34 -15.32
CA ASN A 395 -0.94 -26.91 -14.96
C ASN A 395 0.02 -25.84 -14.41
N GLN A 396 -0.48 -24.79 -13.77
CA GLN A 396 0.28 -23.65 -13.28
C GLN A 396 -0.12 -23.35 -11.85
N LYS A 397 0.87 -23.07 -11.00
CA LYS A 397 0.70 -22.56 -9.64
C LYS A 397 1.42 -21.21 -9.52
N CYS A 398 0.97 -20.36 -8.60
CA CYS A 398 1.70 -19.15 -8.23
C CYS A 398 2.77 -19.52 -7.20
N ASP A 399 4.02 -19.15 -7.47
CA ASP A 399 5.15 -19.32 -6.58
C ASP A 399 5.87 -17.98 -6.45
N VAL A 400 5.46 -17.21 -5.43
CA VAL A 400 5.98 -15.87 -5.15
C VAL A 400 7.43 -15.88 -4.66
N GLY A 401 7.94 -17.04 -4.21
CA GLY A 401 9.28 -17.16 -3.68
C GLY A 401 9.54 -16.28 -2.44
N VAL A 402 10.77 -16.32 -1.94
CA VAL A 402 11.16 -15.61 -0.70
C VAL A 402 11.12 -14.09 -0.89
N LEU A 403 11.54 -13.58 -2.05
CA LEU A 403 11.55 -12.14 -2.30
C LEU A 403 10.16 -11.59 -2.59
N GLY A 404 9.33 -12.32 -3.34
CA GLY A 404 7.94 -11.91 -3.56
C GLY A 404 7.16 -11.89 -2.25
N ASP A 405 7.29 -12.90 -1.40
CA ASP A 405 6.71 -12.89 -0.04
C ASP A 405 7.15 -11.67 0.76
N LEU A 406 8.46 -11.37 0.77
CA LEU A 406 9.00 -10.24 1.51
C LEU A 406 8.44 -8.89 1.02
N ILE A 407 8.29 -8.75 -0.30
CA ILE A 407 7.70 -7.55 -0.92
C ILE A 407 6.22 -7.44 -0.58
N THR A 408 5.47 -8.55 -0.63
CA THR A 408 4.07 -8.59 -0.21
C THR A 408 3.93 -8.21 1.26
N ARG A 409 4.80 -8.69 2.15
CA ARG A 409 4.79 -8.32 3.57
C ARG A 409 5.14 -6.85 3.81
N LEU A 410 6.03 -6.26 3.01
CA LEU A 410 6.36 -4.83 3.09
C LEU A 410 5.26 -3.93 2.54
N THR A 411 4.47 -4.44 1.59
CA THR A 411 3.36 -3.71 0.97
C THR A 411 2.00 -4.02 1.60
N LYS A 412 1.96 -4.99 2.54
CA LYS A 412 0.78 -5.34 3.32
C LYS A 412 0.32 -4.13 4.14
N ASN A 413 -0.99 -3.90 4.12
CA ASN A 413 -1.64 -2.99 5.02
C ASN A 413 -1.96 -3.70 6.35
N ASP A 414 -1.29 -3.28 7.42
CA ASP A 414 -1.46 -3.80 8.79
C ASP A 414 -2.53 -3.01 9.60
N GLY A 415 -3.43 -2.28 8.91
CA GLY A 415 -4.53 -1.54 9.52
C GLY A 415 -5.89 -2.13 9.14
N TYR A 416 -6.88 -1.94 10.01
CA TYR A 416 -8.26 -2.32 9.72
C TYR A 416 -8.75 -1.63 8.43
N PRO A 417 -9.49 -2.32 7.53
CA PRO A 417 -10.09 -3.66 7.64
C PRO A 417 -9.16 -4.84 7.28
N GLY A 418 -7.89 -4.60 6.99
CA GLY A 418 -6.93 -5.66 6.71
C GLY A 418 -6.86 -6.10 5.24
N VAL A 419 -5.75 -6.74 4.90
CA VAL A 419 -5.35 -7.02 3.51
C VAL A 419 -6.31 -7.95 2.76
N LYS A 420 -6.83 -9.00 3.43
CA LYS A 420 -7.74 -9.98 2.80
C LYS A 420 -9.02 -9.32 2.29
N PHE A 421 -9.56 -8.39 3.05
CA PHE A 421 -10.74 -7.64 2.64
C PHE A 421 -10.44 -6.70 1.47
N LEU A 422 -9.31 -6.00 1.50
CA LEU A 422 -8.89 -5.14 0.40
C LEU A 422 -8.65 -5.94 -0.88
N ASP A 423 -8.08 -7.14 -0.79
CA ASP A 423 -7.90 -8.06 -1.92
C ASP A 423 -9.23 -8.52 -2.50
N ALA A 424 -10.19 -8.86 -1.64
CA ALA A 424 -11.55 -9.23 -2.04
C ALA A 424 -12.26 -8.05 -2.73
N LEU A 425 -12.20 -6.83 -2.18
CA LEU A 425 -12.80 -5.63 -2.79
C LEU A 425 -12.15 -5.28 -4.14
N ARG A 426 -10.82 -5.44 -4.24
CA ARG A 426 -10.08 -5.25 -5.48
C ARG A 426 -10.55 -6.25 -6.53
N MET A 427 -10.61 -7.54 -6.21
CA MET A 427 -11.08 -8.56 -7.15
C MET A 427 -12.56 -8.44 -7.49
N ALA A 428 -13.41 -8.05 -6.54
CA ALA A 428 -14.80 -7.69 -6.80
C ALA A 428 -14.91 -6.55 -7.81
N THR A 429 -14.07 -5.52 -7.68
CA THR A 429 -14.06 -4.40 -8.64
C THR A 429 -13.64 -4.86 -10.03
N ILE A 430 -12.54 -5.62 -10.12
CA ILE A 430 -12.06 -6.17 -11.38
C ILE A 430 -13.12 -7.09 -12.02
N ALA A 431 -13.78 -7.94 -11.23
CA ALA A 431 -14.86 -8.80 -11.71
C ALA A 431 -15.99 -7.98 -12.36
N VAL A 432 -16.54 -6.99 -11.65
CA VAL A 432 -17.59 -6.12 -12.18
C VAL A 432 -17.13 -5.37 -13.43
N LEU A 433 -15.94 -4.75 -13.42
CA LEU A 433 -15.42 -3.97 -14.54
C LEU A 433 -15.27 -4.78 -15.82
N PHE A 434 -14.76 -6.02 -15.74
CA PHE A 434 -14.50 -6.84 -16.92
C PHE A 434 -15.69 -7.72 -17.33
N ALA A 435 -16.56 -8.10 -16.39
CA ALA A 435 -17.76 -8.88 -16.67
C ALA A 435 -18.92 -8.04 -17.21
N GLU A 436 -19.22 -6.91 -16.58
CA GLU A 436 -20.42 -6.12 -16.88
C GLU A 436 -20.15 -5.00 -17.90
N PHE A 437 -18.89 -4.64 -18.09
CA PHE A 437 -18.48 -3.57 -18.99
C PHE A 437 -17.43 -4.04 -19.99
N GLU A 438 -17.40 -3.35 -21.13
CA GLU A 438 -16.29 -3.36 -22.05
C GLU A 438 -15.51 -2.08 -21.87
N ILE A 439 -14.21 -2.21 -21.63
CA ILE A 439 -13.30 -1.09 -21.37
C ILE A 439 -12.12 -1.23 -22.32
N GLN A 440 -11.71 -0.13 -22.94
CA GLN A 440 -10.56 -0.08 -23.86
C GLN A 440 -9.77 1.19 -23.63
N LEU A 441 -8.45 1.10 -23.71
CA LEU A 441 -7.57 2.28 -23.73
C LEU A 441 -7.87 3.09 -24.99
N CYS A 442 -7.88 4.42 -24.85
CA CYS A 442 -8.09 5.31 -26.00
C CYS A 442 -6.83 5.44 -26.86
N ASP A 443 -5.66 5.55 -26.21
CA ASP A 443 -4.36 5.75 -26.84
C ASP A 443 -3.30 5.03 -25.99
N GLU A 444 -2.57 4.09 -26.58
CA GLU A 444 -1.55 3.29 -25.88
C GLU A 444 -0.25 4.10 -25.65
N ASP A 445 0.08 5.04 -26.54
CA ASP A 445 1.29 5.86 -26.42
C ASP A 445 1.12 6.90 -25.30
N GLU A 446 -0.06 7.52 -25.19
CA GLU A 446 -0.39 8.42 -24.07
C GLU A 446 -0.39 7.66 -22.73
N VAL A 447 -0.89 6.42 -22.72
CA VAL A 447 -0.86 5.56 -21.54
C VAL A 447 0.57 5.27 -21.10
N ASP A 448 1.45 4.90 -22.04
CA ASP A 448 2.84 4.59 -21.74
C ASP A 448 3.59 5.84 -21.24
N ALA A 449 3.29 7.02 -21.78
CA ALA A 449 3.81 8.29 -21.29
C ALA A 449 3.28 8.68 -19.89
N ALA A 450 2.08 8.21 -19.53
CA ALA A 450 1.48 8.45 -18.22
C ALA A 450 2.02 7.53 -17.11
N ILE A 451 2.81 6.50 -17.44
CA ILE A 451 3.44 5.61 -16.47
C ILE A 451 4.59 6.33 -15.76
N PRO A 452 4.61 6.40 -14.42
CA PRO A 452 5.69 7.04 -13.70
C PRO A 452 7.01 6.26 -13.89
N PRO A 453 8.14 6.96 -14.06
CA PRO A 453 9.45 6.34 -14.09
C PRO A 453 9.74 5.63 -12.76
N LEU A 454 10.35 4.45 -12.84
CA LEU A 454 10.64 3.64 -11.68
C LEU A 454 11.83 4.22 -10.89
N GLY A 455 11.67 4.31 -9.58
CA GLY A 455 12.74 4.72 -8.67
C GLY A 455 12.97 6.23 -8.55
N GLU A 456 12.09 7.06 -9.12
CA GLU A 456 12.06 8.50 -8.82
C GLU A 456 11.42 8.77 -7.45
N ASP A 457 10.31 8.11 -7.14
CA ASP A 457 9.68 8.17 -5.82
C ASP A 457 10.27 7.12 -4.88
N ALA A 458 10.65 7.56 -3.67
CA ALA A 458 11.18 6.68 -2.64
C ALA A 458 10.08 5.81 -1.98
N PHE A 459 8.88 6.37 -1.82
CA PHE A 459 7.68 5.72 -1.27
C PHE A 459 6.45 6.63 -1.45
N GLY A 460 5.25 6.05 -1.35
CA GLY A 460 3.98 6.73 -1.48
C GLY A 460 3.05 6.05 -2.48
N THR A 461 1.92 6.69 -2.75
CA THR A 461 0.99 6.25 -3.77
C THR A 461 1.59 6.52 -5.15
N MET A 462 1.99 5.48 -5.87
CA MET A 462 2.43 5.61 -7.27
C MET A 462 1.23 6.03 -8.12
N LYS A 463 1.21 7.29 -8.57
CA LYS A 463 0.16 7.83 -9.44
C LYS A 463 0.64 7.86 -10.89
N PRO A 464 -0.25 7.77 -11.89
CA PRO A 464 0.12 8.11 -13.25
C PRO A 464 0.52 9.59 -13.32
N VAL A 465 1.58 9.90 -14.08
CA VAL A 465 2.07 11.29 -14.26
C VAL A 465 1.17 12.12 -15.17
N GLY A 466 0.31 11.46 -15.95
CA GLY A 466 -0.67 12.05 -16.85
C GLY A 466 -2.05 11.41 -16.68
N LYS A 467 -3.04 11.98 -17.37
CA LYS A 467 -4.38 11.41 -17.42
C LYS A 467 -4.38 10.17 -18.32
N VAL A 468 -5.09 9.14 -17.89
CA VAL A 468 -5.26 7.91 -18.68
C VAL A 468 -6.69 7.85 -19.21
N ALA A 469 -6.86 8.08 -20.51
CA ALA A 469 -8.16 8.06 -21.16
C ALA A 469 -8.57 6.63 -21.54
N VAL A 470 -9.82 6.28 -21.22
CA VAL A 470 -10.45 5.03 -21.64
C VAL A 470 -11.82 5.28 -22.24
N ARG A 471 -12.28 4.33 -23.04
CA ARG A 471 -13.68 4.24 -23.44
C ARG A 471 -14.33 3.06 -22.75
N ILE A 472 -15.55 3.25 -22.26
CA ILE A 472 -16.34 2.24 -21.56
C ILE A 472 -17.75 2.15 -22.15
N ARG A 473 -18.31 0.95 -22.19
CA ARG A 473 -19.73 0.68 -22.51
C ARG A 473 -20.24 -0.53 -21.73
N LYS A 474 -21.55 -0.67 -21.58
CA LYS A 474 -22.16 -1.86 -20.98
C LYS A 474 -21.94 -3.06 -21.89
N ARG A 475 -21.53 -4.19 -21.32
CA ARG A 475 -21.38 -5.44 -22.05
C ARG A 475 -22.76 -6.07 -22.28
N ARG A 476 -23.00 -6.60 -23.48
CA ARG A 476 -24.13 -7.50 -23.70
C ARG A 476 -23.76 -8.86 -23.08
N THR A 477 -24.46 -9.23 -22.01
CA THR A 477 -24.35 -10.54 -21.36
C THR A 477 -24.93 -11.63 -22.22
#